data_AF-A0A1C2GHE5-F1
#
_entry.id   AF-A0A1C2GHE5-F1
#
_cell.length_a   1.000
_cell.length_b   1.000
_cell.length_c   1.000
_cell.angle_alpha   90.00
_cell.angle_beta   90.00
_cell.angle_gamma   90.00
#
_symmetry.space_group_name_H-M   'P 1'
#
loop_
_entity.id
_entity.type
_entity.pdbx_description
1 polymer ?
#
loop_
_entity_poly.entity_id
_entity_poly.type
_entity_poly.pdbx_seq_one_letter_code
_entity_poly.pdbx_strand_id
1 'polypeptide(L)'
;MDNGIVKIAIVGGESTGKSTMSAYLADHYHTVWVPEYAREYCEKLTGPPTWQDEINMFDGQLALENSLIGKANRILICDTTFITVKIWSDHMFGQAPQQVVDELSRHHYDFYLLLNIDLPWQDDPLRDFPDKREHFMQVWHDELKALNASYVLISGLGQDRYDNAVRAIDNFLKSLH
;
A
#
# COMPACT_ATOMS: atom_id res chain seq x y z
N MET A 1 -21.38 -7.82 7.97
CA MET A 1 -21.37 -6.98 9.18
C MET A 1 -20.16 -6.10 9.04
N ASP A 2 -20.34 -4.79 8.95
CA ASP A 2 -19.25 -3.83 9.00
C ASP A 2 -18.50 -4.05 10.30
N ASN A 3 -17.30 -4.62 10.21
CA ASN A 3 -16.61 -5.19 11.37
C ASN A 3 -16.03 -4.09 12.30
N GLY A 4 -16.36 -2.82 12.06
CA GLY A 4 -15.84 -1.66 12.79
C GLY A 4 -14.32 -1.46 12.68
N ILE A 5 -13.67 -2.23 11.80
CA ILE A 5 -12.22 -2.19 11.58
C ILE A 5 -11.90 -1.08 10.59
N VAL A 6 -11.08 -0.13 11.02
CA VAL A 6 -10.52 0.94 10.19
C VAL A 6 -9.34 0.39 9.41
N LYS A 7 -9.36 0.45 8.08
CA LYS A 7 -8.24 0.05 7.22
C LYS A 7 -7.33 1.24 6.92
N ILE A 8 -6.07 1.13 7.32
CA ILE A 8 -5.03 2.12 7.02
C ILE A 8 -4.11 1.54 5.94
N ALA A 9 -4.13 2.15 4.77
CA ALA A 9 -3.28 1.77 3.65
C ALA A 9 -1.92 2.46 3.74
N ILE A 10 -0.83 1.69 3.67
CA ILE A 10 0.54 2.21 3.57
C ILE A 10 0.96 2.09 2.11
N VAL A 11 1.06 3.23 1.44
CA VAL A 11 1.29 3.31 -0.01
C VAL A 11 2.50 4.17 -0.34
N GLY A 12 2.99 4.04 -1.57
CA GLY A 12 4.13 4.80 -2.07
C GLY A 12 5.01 3.99 -3.00
N GLY A 13 5.94 4.69 -3.64
CA GLY A 13 6.90 4.10 -4.56
C GLY A 13 7.82 3.07 -3.89
N GLU A 14 8.67 2.45 -4.68
CA GLU A 14 9.69 1.52 -4.18
C GLU A 14 10.73 2.22 -3.29
N SER A 15 11.36 1.45 -2.41
CA SER A 15 12.40 1.94 -1.48
C SER A 15 11.93 3.08 -0.54
N THR A 16 10.64 3.15 -0.20
CA THR A 16 10.07 4.17 0.72
C THR A 16 9.83 3.65 2.15
N GLY A 17 10.12 2.37 2.40
CA GLY A 17 10.03 1.76 3.73
C GLY A 17 8.64 1.27 4.14
N LYS A 18 7.75 0.96 3.18
CA LYS A 18 6.36 0.52 3.44
C LYS A 18 6.28 -0.66 4.40
N SER A 19 6.96 -1.76 4.12
CA SER A 19 6.91 -2.96 4.96
C SER A 19 7.45 -2.73 6.37
N THR A 20 8.52 -1.95 6.51
CA THR A 20 9.06 -1.55 7.82
C THR A 20 8.06 -0.68 8.59
N MET A 21 7.43 0.29 7.92
CA MET A 21 6.39 1.14 8.50
C MET A 21 5.17 0.32 8.94
N SER A 22 4.71 -0.60 8.11
CA SER A 22 3.53 -1.42 8.40
C SER A 22 3.76 -2.35 9.58
N ALA A 23 4.92 -2.99 9.67
CA ALA A 23 5.30 -3.80 10.82
C ALA A 23 5.38 -2.97 12.10
N TYR A 24 6.00 -1.77 12.04
CA TYR A 24 6.08 -0.85 13.17
C TYR A 24 4.69 -0.42 13.66
N LEU A 25 3.81 0.01 12.75
CA LEU A 25 2.47 0.48 13.09
C LEU A 25 1.60 -0.65 13.67
N ALA A 26 1.73 -1.86 13.13
CA ALA A 26 1.02 -3.01 13.67
C ALA A 26 1.43 -3.32 15.11
N ASP A 27 2.73 -3.28 15.42
CA ASP A 27 3.24 -3.44 16.79
C ASP A 27 2.73 -2.31 17.71
N HIS A 28 2.86 -1.05 17.26
CA HIS A 28 2.43 0.14 17.99
C HIS A 28 0.93 0.12 18.36
N TYR A 29 0.08 -0.24 17.40
CA TYR A 29 -1.38 -0.32 17.60
C TYR A 29 -1.85 -1.68 18.11
N HIS A 30 -0.93 -2.60 18.42
CA HIS A 30 -1.22 -3.97 18.86
C HIS A 30 -2.23 -4.69 17.96
N THR A 31 -1.99 -4.60 16.65
CA THR A 31 -2.82 -5.19 15.59
C THR A 31 -1.98 -6.00 14.61
N VAL A 32 -2.60 -6.51 13.56
CA VAL A 32 -1.93 -7.19 12.45
C VAL A 32 -1.78 -6.27 11.25
N TRP A 33 -0.80 -6.56 10.39
CA TRP A 33 -0.73 -5.98 9.05
C TRP A 33 -0.87 -7.04 7.97
N VAL A 34 -1.35 -6.61 6.80
CA VAL A 34 -1.37 -7.36 5.56
C VAL A 34 -0.05 -7.07 4.83
N PRO A 35 0.81 -8.06 4.55
CA PRO A 35 2.03 -7.85 3.78
C PRO A 35 1.74 -7.78 2.28
N GLU A 36 2.70 -7.23 1.52
CA GLU A 36 2.57 -7.06 0.07
C GLU A 36 2.62 -8.41 -0.63
N TYR A 37 1.47 -8.87 -1.15
CA TYR A 37 1.36 -10.18 -1.78
C TYR A 37 2.25 -10.29 -3.02
N ALA A 38 2.33 -9.20 -3.80
CA ALA A 38 3.15 -9.13 -5.01
C ALA A 38 4.62 -9.44 -4.74
N ARG A 39 5.16 -9.05 -3.58
CA ARG A 39 6.55 -9.32 -3.20
C ARG A 39 6.82 -10.83 -3.15
N GLU A 40 6.04 -11.55 -2.36
CA GLU A 40 6.19 -13.02 -2.23
C GLU A 40 5.85 -13.77 -3.52
N TYR A 41 4.98 -13.19 -4.35
CA TYR A 41 4.62 -13.76 -5.65
C TYR A 41 5.78 -13.65 -6.63
N CYS A 42 6.32 -12.44 -6.81
CA CYS A 42 7.42 -12.16 -7.74
C CYS A 42 8.72 -12.88 -7.36
N GLU A 43 8.99 -13.08 -6.07
CA GLU A 43 10.14 -13.89 -5.60
C GLU A 43 10.13 -15.33 -6.11
N LYS A 44 8.95 -15.86 -6.47
CA LYS A 44 8.77 -17.24 -6.97
C LYS A 44 8.74 -17.32 -8.49
N LEU A 45 8.71 -16.18 -9.19
CA LEU A 45 8.71 -16.14 -10.64
C LEU A 45 10.10 -16.41 -11.20
N THR A 46 10.16 -17.11 -12.34
CA THR A 46 11.40 -17.35 -13.08
C THR A 46 11.65 -16.30 -14.18
N GLY A 47 10.81 -15.27 -14.25
CA GLY A 47 10.86 -14.21 -15.26
C GLY A 47 9.94 -13.03 -14.88
N PRO A 48 9.84 -12.01 -15.75
CA PRO A 48 8.99 -10.85 -15.49
C PRO A 48 7.51 -11.24 -15.35
N PRO A 49 6.73 -10.52 -14.51
CA PRO A 49 5.31 -10.75 -14.36
C PRO A 49 4.57 -10.66 -15.71
N THR A 50 3.69 -11.62 -15.95
CA THR A 50 2.75 -11.59 -17.08
C THR A 50 1.45 -10.90 -16.70
N TRP A 51 0.61 -10.61 -17.70
CA TRP A 51 -0.75 -10.11 -17.46
C TRP A 51 -1.58 -10.99 -16.50
N GLN A 52 -1.43 -12.32 -16.61
CA GLN A 52 -2.12 -13.24 -15.70
C GLN A 52 -1.54 -13.18 -14.29
N ASP A 53 -0.24 -12.92 -14.16
CA ASP A 53 0.39 -12.73 -12.85
C ASP A 53 -0.13 -11.46 -12.16
N GLU A 54 -0.35 -10.37 -12.88
CA GLU A 54 -0.98 -9.15 -12.32
C GLU A 54 -2.37 -9.43 -11.76
N ILE A 55 -3.20 -10.20 -12.49
CA ILE A 55 -4.52 -10.62 -12.01
C ILE A 55 -4.40 -11.51 -10.76
N ASN A 56 -3.45 -12.45 -10.76
CA ASN A 56 -3.22 -13.32 -9.61
C ASN A 56 -2.73 -12.54 -8.38
N MET A 57 -1.88 -11.52 -8.57
CA MET A 57 -1.42 -10.64 -7.50
C MET A 57 -2.55 -9.79 -6.93
N PHE A 58 -3.46 -9.31 -7.79
CA PHE A 58 -4.68 -8.61 -7.37
C PHE A 58 -5.57 -9.52 -6.50
N ASP A 59 -5.93 -10.69 -6.99
CA ASP A 59 -6.77 -11.65 -6.26
C ASP A 59 -6.12 -12.07 -4.95
N GLY A 60 -4.80 -12.29 -4.98
CA GLY A 60 -3.99 -12.67 -3.81
C GLY A 60 -3.99 -11.58 -2.74
N GLN A 61 -3.81 -10.31 -3.12
CA GLN A 61 -3.84 -9.19 -2.18
C GLN A 61 -5.21 -9.09 -1.49
N LEU A 62 -6.31 -9.14 -2.25
CA LEU A 62 -7.67 -9.07 -1.68
C LEU A 62 -7.97 -10.25 -0.76
N ALA A 63 -7.57 -11.47 -1.16
CA ALA A 63 -7.74 -12.66 -0.35
C ALA A 63 -6.95 -12.56 0.97
N LEU A 64 -5.72 -12.05 0.91
CA LEU A 64 -4.88 -11.89 2.09
C LEU A 64 -5.46 -10.86 3.06
N GLU A 65 -5.91 -9.70 2.56
CA GLU A 65 -6.60 -8.69 3.36
C GLU A 65 -7.82 -9.27 4.07
N ASN A 66 -8.68 -9.99 3.34
CA ASN A 66 -9.88 -10.62 3.88
C ASN A 66 -9.56 -11.69 4.93
N SER A 67 -8.44 -12.40 4.79
CA SER A 67 -8.02 -13.42 5.77
C SER A 67 -7.51 -12.84 7.09
N LEU A 68 -7.07 -11.58 7.08
CA LEU A 68 -6.45 -10.91 8.23
C LEU A 68 -7.39 -9.92 8.93
N ILE A 69 -8.46 -9.46 8.27
CA ILE A 69 -9.41 -8.50 8.87
C ILE A 69 -10.03 -8.99 10.18
N GLY A 70 -10.29 -10.30 10.32
CA GLY A 70 -10.84 -10.89 11.55
C GLY A 70 -9.82 -11.03 12.69
N LYS A 71 -8.52 -10.82 12.40
CA LYS A 71 -7.43 -10.83 13.38
C LYS A 71 -7.03 -9.41 13.80
N ALA A 72 -7.49 -8.40 13.08
CA ALA A 72 -7.30 -7.01 13.43
C ALA A 72 -8.11 -6.65 14.68
N ASN A 73 -7.64 -5.66 15.43
CA ASN A 73 -8.32 -5.21 16.64
C ASN A 73 -9.42 -4.18 16.34
N ARG A 74 -9.03 -2.92 16.12
CA ARG A 74 -9.82 -1.76 15.68
C ARG A 74 -9.27 -1.23 14.36
N ILE A 75 -8.03 -1.56 14.03
CA ILE A 75 -7.31 -1.05 12.87
C ILE A 75 -6.66 -2.22 12.15
N LEU A 76 -6.76 -2.28 10.82
CA LEU A 76 -5.95 -3.17 9.97
C LEU A 76 -4.96 -2.31 9.19
N ILE A 77 -3.67 -2.63 9.26
CA ILE A 77 -2.65 -1.98 8.45
C ILE A 77 -2.45 -2.77 7.15
N CYS A 78 -2.49 -2.12 5.98
CA CYS A 78 -2.32 -2.78 4.69
C CYS A 78 -1.04 -2.30 3.98
N ASP A 79 -0.04 -3.18 3.87
CA ASP A 79 1.10 -3.04 2.96
C ASP A 79 0.85 -3.93 1.74
N THR A 80 0.70 -3.43 0.54
CA THR A 80 0.20 -2.11 0.16
C THR A 80 -1.30 -2.27 -0.10
N THR A 81 -1.84 -1.60 -1.12
CA THR A 81 -3.17 -1.85 -1.67
C THR A 81 -3.08 -2.51 -3.03
N PHE A 82 -4.19 -3.09 -3.48
CA PHE A 82 -4.31 -3.65 -4.82
C PHE A 82 -4.15 -2.61 -5.95
N ILE A 83 -4.23 -1.30 -5.64
CA ILE A 83 -3.95 -0.20 -6.59
C ILE A 83 -2.52 -0.31 -7.15
N THR A 84 -1.61 -0.92 -6.41
CA THR A 84 -0.23 -1.18 -6.87
C THR A 84 -0.23 -1.99 -8.17
N VAL A 85 -1.10 -3.01 -8.29
CA VAL A 85 -1.29 -3.80 -9.52
C VAL A 85 -1.74 -2.92 -10.68
N LYS A 86 -2.66 -1.98 -10.43
CA LYS A 86 -3.10 -1.01 -11.45
C LYS A 86 -1.92 -0.16 -11.92
N ILE A 87 -1.18 0.45 -11.00
CA ILE A 87 -0.06 1.34 -11.31
C ILE A 87 1.00 0.61 -12.15
N TRP A 88 1.38 -0.61 -11.76
CA TRP A 88 2.34 -1.42 -12.50
C TRP A 88 1.80 -1.84 -13.86
N SER A 89 0.55 -2.30 -13.92
CA SER A 89 -0.06 -2.73 -15.18
C SER A 89 -0.20 -1.58 -16.18
N ASP A 90 -0.62 -0.40 -15.73
CA ASP A 90 -0.67 0.82 -16.55
C ASP A 90 0.72 1.17 -17.09
N HIS A 91 1.78 1.04 -16.28
CA HIS A 91 3.15 1.32 -16.71
C HIS A 91 3.70 0.28 -17.70
N MET A 92 3.48 -1.00 -17.44
CA MET A 92 4.11 -2.11 -18.18
C MET A 92 3.32 -2.52 -19.42
N PHE A 93 1.98 -2.47 -19.36
CA PHE A 93 1.09 -2.95 -20.41
C PHE A 93 0.25 -1.83 -21.05
N GLY A 94 0.32 -0.60 -20.51
CA GLY A 94 -0.45 0.54 -20.99
C GLY A 94 -1.91 0.55 -20.53
N GLN A 95 -2.33 -0.43 -19.73
CA GLN A 95 -3.66 -0.54 -19.13
C GLN A 95 -3.65 -1.53 -17.96
N ALA A 96 -4.56 -1.35 -17.00
CA ALA A 96 -4.78 -2.30 -15.92
C ALA A 96 -5.86 -3.35 -16.25
N PRO A 97 -5.82 -4.54 -15.64
CA PRO A 97 -6.91 -5.52 -15.76
C PRO A 97 -8.25 -4.93 -15.34
N GLN A 98 -9.30 -5.17 -16.13
CA GLN A 98 -10.63 -4.58 -15.88
C GLN A 98 -11.16 -4.92 -14.47
N GLN A 99 -10.85 -6.11 -13.97
CA GLN A 99 -11.23 -6.54 -12.61
C GLN A 99 -10.61 -5.64 -11.52
N VAL A 100 -9.37 -5.18 -11.73
CA VAL A 100 -8.69 -4.25 -10.82
C VAL A 100 -9.41 -2.89 -10.86
N VAL A 101 -9.73 -2.40 -12.06
CA VAL A 101 -10.40 -1.11 -12.26
C VAL A 101 -11.80 -1.10 -11.65
N ASP A 102 -12.58 -2.17 -11.87
CA ASP A 102 -13.93 -2.31 -11.36
C ASP A 102 -13.96 -2.32 -9.82
N GLU A 103 -12.93 -2.90 -9.18
CA GLU A 103 -12.84 -3.04 -7.73
C GLU A 103 -12.45 -1.75 -7.00
N LEU A 104 -11.84 -0.77 -7.68
CA LEU A 104 -11.50 0.55 -7.11
C LEU A 104 -12.69 1.23 -6.42
N SER A 105 -13.88 1.05 -6.98
CA SER A 105 -15.12 1.64 -6.48
C SER A 105 -15.77 0.85 -5.33
N ARG A 106 -15.32 -0.38 -5.09
CA ARG A 106 -15.97 -1.36 -4.20
C ARG A 106 -15.16 -1.64 -2.96
N HIS A 107 -13.83 -1.61 -3.08
CA HIS A 107 -12.92 -1.94 -1.99
C HIS A 107 -12.30 -0.66 -1.44
N HIS A 108 -12.75 -0.27 -0.26
CA HIS A 108 -12.35 0.97 0.38
C HIS A 108 -11.30 0.77 1.46
N TYR A 109 -10.41 1.75 1.57
CA TYR A 109 -9.55 1.97 2.73
C TYR A 109 -9.93 3.33 3.34
N ASP A 110 -9.93 3.42 4.66
CA ASP A 110 -10.43 4.58 5.39
C ASP A 110 -9.43 5.74 5.40
N PHE A 111 -8.13 5.41 5.40
CA PHE A 111 -7.06 6.40 5.42
C PHE A 111 -5.79 5.85 4.79
N TYR A 112 -5.02 6.74 4.14
CA TYR A 112 -3.81 6.37 3.43
C TYR A 112 -2.61 7.16 3.98
N LEU A 113 -1.52 6.45 4.24
CA LEU A 113 -0.21 7.04 4.46
C LEU A 113 0.61 6.88 3.19
N LEU A 114 0.86 7.99 2.50
CA LEU A 114 1.77 8.01 1.35
C LEU A 114 3.19 8.26 1.86
N LEU A 115 4.09 7.27 1.73
CA LEU A 115 5.47 7.40 2.20
C LEU A 115 6.34 8.13 1.18
N ASN A 116 7.01 9.20 1.62
CA ASN A 116 7.86 10.04 0.76
C ASN A 116 9.16 9.32 0.30
N ILE A 117 9.80 9.84 -0.75
CA ILE A 117 11.04 9.33 -1.37
C ILE A 117 12.32 9.93 -0.76
N ASP A 118 12.22 10.53 0.43
CA ASP A 118 13.31 11.12 1.21
C ASP A 118 14.27 10.08 1.83
N LEU A 119 13.94 8.79 1.78
CA LEU A 119 14.87 7.70 2.08
C LEU A 119 15.81 7.42 0.89
N PRO A 120 17.07 7.05 1.15
CA PRO A 120 17.97 6.63 0.09
C PRO A 120 17.42 5.39 -0.62
N TRP A 121 17.66 5.31 -1.92
CA TRP A 121 17.40 4.09 -2.67
C TRP A 121 18.23 2.94 -2.08
N GLN A 122 17.65 1.75 -2.01
CA GLN A 122 18.42 0.53 -1.75
C GLN A 122 18.23 -0.40 -2.94
N ASP A 123 19.32 -0.93 -3.47
CA ASP A 123 19.26 -1.90 -4.55
C ASP A 123 18.73 -3.23 -4.04
N ASP A 124 17.79 -3.79 -4.79
CA ASP A 124 17.20 -5.11 -4.55
C ASP A 124 16.78 -5.71 -5.90
N PRO A 125 16.90 -7.04 -6.11
CA PRO A 125 16.66 -7.65 -7.42
C PRO A 125 15.24 -7.47 -7.99
N LEU A 126 14.27 -7.13 -7.15
CA LEU A 126 12.87 -6.94 -7.54
C LEU A 126 12.48 -5.45 -7.59
N ARG A 127 13.45 -4.54 -7.48
CA ARG A 127 13.20 -3.10 -7.58
C ARG A 127 13.55 -2.61 -8.97
N ASP A 128 12.59 -1.93 -9.58
CA ASP A 128 12.72 -1.36 -10.92
C ASP A 128 12.75 0.17 -10.89
N PHE A 129 13.29 0.75 -11.95
CA PHE A 129 13.21 2.19 -12.22
C PHE A 129 13.72 3.11 -11.09
N PRO A 130 14.97 2.97 -10.62
CA PRO A 130 15.56 3.84 -9.59
C PRO A 130 15.56 5.33 -9.97
N ASP A 131 15.50 5.63 -11.26
CA ASP A 131 15.46 6.97 -11.86
C ASP A 131 14.03 7.56 -11.96
N LYS A 132 12.98 6.76 -11.71
CA LYS A 132 11.57 7.18 -11.84
C LYS A 132 10.85 7.39 -10.50
N ARG A 133 11.59 7.53 -9.39
CA ARG A 133 10.99 7.71 -8.05
C ARG A 133 10.02 8.90 -7.98
N GLU A 134 10.38 10.03 -8.57
CA GLU A 134 9.52 11.22 -8.63
C GLU A 134 8.28 10.98 -9.50
N HIS A 135 8.43 10.27 -10.62
CA HIS A 135 7.32 9.91 -11.49
C HIS A 135 6.29 9.05 -10.75
N PHE A 136 6.73 7.97 -10.08
CA PHE A 136 5.81 7.12 -9.32
C PHE A 136 5.22 7.81 -8.10
N MET A 137 5.93 8.76 -7.48
CA MET A 137 5.35 9.62 -6.44
C MET A 137 4.18 10.44 -6.99
N GLN A 138 4.34 11.04 -8.17
CA GLN A 138 3.26 11.79 -8.81
C GLN A 138 2.09 10.88 -9.20
N VAL A 139 2.36 9.68 -9.73
CA VAL A 139 1.32 8.69 -10.04
C VAL A 139 0.52 8.34 -8.78
N TRP A 140 1.17 8.10 -7.63
CA TRP A 140 0.47 7.86 -6.38
C TRP A 140 -0.42 9.02 -5.94
N HIS A 141 0.05 10.26 -6.07
CA HIS A 141 -0.78 11.44 -5.80
C HIS A 141 -2.01 11.50 -6.71
N ASP A 142 -1.84 11.18 -8.00
CA ASP A 142 -2.92 11.21 -8.98
C ASP A 142 -3.95 10.10 -8.71
N GLU A 143 -3.52 8.87 -8.40
CA GLU A 143 -4.40 7.75 -8.02
C GLU A 143 -5.18 8.05 -6.74
N LEU A 144 -4.51 8.53 -5.69
CA LEU A 144 -5.18 8.88 -4.42
C LEU A 144 -6.18 10.03 -4.62
N LYS A 145 -5.86 11.00 -5.47
CA LYS A 145 -6.79 12.08 -5.83
C LYS A 145 -7.99 11.55 -6.63
N ALA A 146 -7.76 10.65 -7.59
CA ALA A 146 -8.84 10.04 -8.37
C ALA A 146 -9.80 9.22 -7.50
N LEU A 147 -9.29 8.59 -6.45
CA LEU A 147 -10.08 7.88 -5.44
C LEU A 147 -10.78 8.80 -4.43
N ASN A 148 -10.52 10.11 -4.48
CA ASN A 148 -10.93 11.06 -3.44
C ASN A 148 -10.51 10.57 -2.03
N ALA A 149 -9.31 9.99 -1.95
CA ALA A 149 -8.79 9.37 -0.75
C ALA A 149 -8.44 10.41 0.33
N SER A 150 -8.71 10.09 1.59
CA SER A 150 -8.15 10.80 2.74
C SER A 150 -6.73 10.31 2.97
N TYR A 151 -5.72 11.16 2.73
CA TYR A 151 -4.32 10.74 2.86
C TYR A 151 -3.41 11.83 3.43
N VAL A 152 -2.29 11.39 4.01
CA VAL A 152 -1.21 12.25 4.48
C VAL A 152 0.13 11.75 3.92
N LEU A 153 0.94 12.68 3.40
CA LEU A 153 2.32 12.40 3.03
C LEU A 153 3.20 12.31 4.28
N ILE A 154 3.86 11.17 4.46
CA ILE A 154 4.76 10.90 5.58
C ILE A 154 6.22 11.10 5.13
N SER A 155 6.88 12.05 5.78
CA SER A 155 8.30 12.37 5.58
C SER A 155 9.03 12.34 6.93
N GLY A 156 10.37 12.33 6.89
CA GLY A 156 11.24 12.36 8.06
C GLY A 156 12.21 11.18 8.09
N LEU A 157 13.32 11.29 8.80
CA LEU A 157 14.33 10.24 8.89
C LEU A 157 14.33 9.61 10.30
N GLY A 158 14.69 8.33 10.40
CA GLY A 158 14.74 7.63 11.69
C GLY A 158 13.38 7.62 12.40
N GLN A 159 13.38 7.93 13.70
CA GLN A 159 12.19 7.87 14.56
C GLN A 159 11.11 8.89 14.16
N ASP A 160 11.51 10.08 13.71
CA ASP A 160 10.57 11.16 13.35
C ASP A 160 9.55 10.71 12.29
N ARG A 161 9.96 9.83 11.37
CA ARG A 161 9.09 9.28 10.32
C ARG A 161 7.94 8.48 10.92
N TYR A 162 8.26 7.62 11.88
CA TYR A 162 7.30 6.75 12.55
C TYR A 162 6.36 7.57 13.44
N ASP A 163 6.91 8.56 14.15
CA ASP A 163 6.11 9.46 14.99
C ASP A 163 5.13 10.30 14.15
N ASN A 164 5.54 10.71 12.95
CA ASN A 164 4.66 11.40 12.00
C ASN A 164 3.53 10.48 11.50
N ALA A 165 3.82 9.20 11.22
CA ALA A 165 2.81 8.23 10.82
C ALA A 165 1.78 7.96 11.93
N VAL A 166 2.26 7.73 13.16
CA VAL A 166 1.40 7.55 14.35
C VAL A 166 0.53 8.79 14.56
N ARG A 167 1.11 10.00 14.52
CA ARG A 167 0.36 11.24 14.68
C ARG A 167 -0.73 11.40 13.61
N ALA A 168 -0.45 11.04 12.35
CA ALA A 168 -1.42 11.11 11.27
C ALA A 168 -2.60 10.16 11.51
N ILE A 169 -2.33 8.90 11.86
CA ILE A 169 -3.36 7.90 12.17
C ILE A 169 -4.16 8.31 13.41
N ASP A 170 -3.52 8.74 14.49
CA ASP A 170 -4.20 9.18 15.71
C ASP A 170 -5.14 10.35 15.46
N ASN A 171 -4.72 11.32 14.64
CA ASN A 171 -5.56 12.45 14.27
C ASN A 171 -6.76 12.01 13.42
N PHE A 172 -6.54 11.09 12.48
CA PHE A 172 -7.62 10.51 11.68
C PHE A 172 -8.64 9.79 12.57
N LEU A 173 -8.19 8.91 13.47
CA LEU A 173 -9.07 8.16 14.38
C LEU A 173 -9.84 9.07 15.33
N LYS A 174 -9.25 10.18 15.78
CA LYS A 174 -9.95 11.20 16.58
C LYS A 174 -11.04 11.90 15.78
N SER A 175 -10.85 12.10 14.46
CA SER A 175 -11.84 12.74 13.60
C SER A 175 -13.06 11.88 13.27
N LEU A 176 -12.99 10.57 13.53
CA LEU A 176 -14.12 9.65 13.39
C LEU A 176 -15.13 9.71 14.56
N HIS A 177 -14.78 10.43 15.64
CA HIS A 177 -15.60 10.62 16.84
C HIS A 177 -16.13 12.06 16.92
#